data_AF-A0A2N2V649-F1
#
_entry.id   AF-A0A2N2V649-F1
#
_cell.length_a   1.000
_cell.length_b   1.000
_cell.length_c   1.000
_cell.angle_alpha   90.00
_cell.angle_beta   90.00
_cell.angle_gamma   90.00
#
_symmetry.space_group_name_H-M   'P 1'
#
loop_
_entity.id
_entity.type
_entity.pdbx_description
1 polymer ?
#
loop_
_entity_poly.entity_id
_entity_poly.type
_entity_poly.pdbx_seq_one_letter_code
_entity_poly.pdbx_strand_id
1 'polypeptide(L)'
;MGSPLVSDHSLICRSLLVQWLLARLFPRLRQWPVRQWPELLAKAKSIEFDRFEQIGTLAGVLLVTALLQPATSTETSVLVAYLFQLLLALPLLLLILGPFFLRRIRRGLEQIASKDHAPPAENR
;
A
#
# COMPACT_ATOMS: atom_id res chain seq x y z
N MET A 1 -25.53 13.57 14.04
CA MET A 1 -25.00 12.78 12.91
C MET A 1 -23.69 13.39 12.48
N GLY A 2 -22.58 12.66 12.61
CA GLY A 2 -21.23 13.18 12.38
C GLY A 2 -20.90 13.31 10.90
N SER A 3 -20.63 14.54 10.46
CA SER A 3 -20.05 14.82 9.14
C SER A 3 -18.70 14.11 9.03
N PRO A 4 -18.44 13.31 7.98
CA PRO A 4 -17.12 12.74 7.82
C PRO A 4 -16.17 13.89 7.51
N LEU A 5 -15.15 14.05 8.35
CA LEU A 5 -14.08 15.02 8.20
C LEU A 5 -13.44 14.87 6.81
N VAL A 6 -13.94 15.65 5.86
CA VAL A 6 -13.25 15.92 4.59
C VAL A 6 -11.88 16.45 4.99
N SER A 7 -10.86 15.63 4.73
CA SER A 7 -9.48 15.92 5.09
C SER A 7 -8.95 17.05 4.22
N ASP A 8 -9.30 18.29 4.58
CA ASP A 8 -8.74 19.53 4.02
C ASP A 8 -7.21 19.64 4.27
N HIS A 9 -6.63 18.71 5.02
CA HIS A 9 -5.20 18.61 5.34
C HIS A 9 -4.47 17.41 4.70
N SER A 10 -4.96 16.83 3.60
CA SER A 10 -4.19 15.77 2.93
C SER A 10 -2.93 16.36 2.26
N LEU A 11 -1.73 15.92 2.67
CA LEU A 11 -0.44 16.29 2.05
C LEU A 11 -0.42 16.04 0.53
N ILE A 12 -1.29 15.13 0.07
CA ILE A 12 -1.54 14.80 -1.33
C ILE A 12 -2.01 16.02 -2.12
N CYS A 13 -2.91 16.85 -1.56
CA CYS A 13 -3.38 18.07 -2.23
C CYS A 13 -2.30 19.16 -2.30
N ARG A 14 -1.33 19.15 -1.39
CA ARG A 14 -0.30 20.20 -1.26
C ARG A 14 0.99 19.90 -2.01
N SER A 15 1.35 18.63 -2.19
CA SER A 15 2.64 18.24 -2.78
C SER A 15 2.50 17.69 -4.20
N LEU A 16 3.07 18.43 -5.17
CA LEU A 16 3.11 18.01 -6.58
C LEU A 16 3.91 16.70 -6.77
N LEU A 17 4.94 16.47 -5.95
CA LEU A 17 5.72 15.22 -5.99
C LEU A 17 4.86 14.02 -5.60
N VAL A 18 4.05 14.17 -4.55
CA VAL A 18 3.13 13.11 -4.10
C VAL A 18 2.05 12.87 -5.16
N GLN A 19 1.52 13.92 -5.77
CA GLN A 19 0.55 13.80 -6.86
C GLN A 19 1.14 13.07 -8.06
N TRP A 20 2.36 13.44 -8.47
CA TRP A 20 3.05 12.79 -9.58
C TRP A 20 3.33 11.32 -9.30
N LEU A 21 3.83 11.00 -8.10
CA LEU A 21 4.12 9.64 -7.67
C LEU A 21 2.85 8.78 -7.65
N LEU A 22 1.75 9.29 -7.09
CA LEU A 22 0.46 8.61 -7.07
C LEU A 22 -0.11 8.41 -8.47
N ALA A 23 -0.04 9.44 -9.32
CA ALA A 23 -0.48 9.37 -10.72
C ALA A 23 0.38 8.44 -11.58
N ARG A 24 1.61 8.12 -11.15
CA ARG A 24 2.51 7.16 -11.79
C ARG A 24 2.21 5.73 -11.33
N LEU A 25 2.01 5.53 -10.02
CA LEU A 25 1.71 4.22 -9.43
C LEU A 25 0.29 3.75 -9.76
N PHE A 26 -0.66 4.68 -9.82
CA PHE A 26 -2.09 4.43 -10.03
C PHE A 26 -2.61 5.31 -11.18
N PRO A 27 -2.40 4.92 -12.44
CA PRO A 27 -2.79 5.74 -13.59
C PRO A 27 -4.29 6.06 -13.62
N ARG A 28 -5.14 5.16 -13.07
CA ARG A 28 -6.60 5.37 -13.00
C ARG A 28 -7.01 6.53 -12.10
N LEU A 29 -6.22 6.91 -11.08
CA LEU A 29 -6.54 8.07 -10.23
C LEU A 29 -6.69 9.37 -11.04
N ARG A 30 -6.04 9.46 -12.20
CA ARG A 30 -6.12 10.63 -13.11
C ARG A 30 -7.53 10.88 -13.65
N GLN A 31 -8.45 9.93 -13.52
CA GLN A 31 -9.84 10.07 -13.94
C GLN A 31 -10.67 10.96 -13.00
N TRP A 32 -10.22 11.15 -11.76
CA TRP A 32 -10.91 11.96 -10.75
C TRP A 32 -10.09 13.20 -10.35
N PRO A 33 -10.75 14.28 -9.88
CA PRO A 33 -10.05 15.46 -9.39
C PRO A 33 -9.21 15.13 -8.14
N VAL A 34 -8.04 15.77 -8.02
CA VAL A 34 -7.05 15.52 -6.95
C VAL A 34 -7.64 15.60 -5.53
N ARG A 35 -8.66 16.45 -5.33
CA ARG A 35 -9.37 16.60 -4.04
C ARG A 35 -10.08 15.31 -3.59
N GLN A 36 -10.51 14.46 -4.52
CA GLN A 36 -11.20 13.21 -4.23
C GLN A 36 -10.24 12.03 -4.03
N TRP A 37 -8.96 12.18 -4.40
CA TRP A 37 -7.97 11.10 -4.30
C TRP A 37 -7.81 10.53 -2.88
N PRO A 38 -7.78 11.33 -1.79
CA PRO A 38 -7.66 10.78 -0.45
C PRO A 38 -8.83 9.86 -0.09
N GLU A 39 -10.05 10.25 -0.45
CA GLU A 39 -11.26 9.47 -0.18
C GLU A 39 -11.31 8.20 -1.03
N LEU A 40 -10.97 8.29 -2.31
CA LEU A 40 -10.89 7.15 -3.22
C LEU A 40 -9.82 6.14 -2.79
N LEU A 41 -8.66 6.62 -2.33
CA LEU A 41 -7.60 5.77 -1.79
C LEU A 41 -8.02 5.11 -0.47
N ALA A 42 -8.75 5.82 0.40
CA ALA A 42 -9.28 5.25 1.63
C ALA A 42 -10.31 4.14 1.33
N LYS A 43 -11.21 4.35 0.37
CA LYS A 43 -12.17 3.35 -0.11
C LYS A 43 -11.49 2.17 -0.82
N ALA A 44 -10.45 2.41 -1.63
CA ALA A 44 -9.71 1.33 -2.27
C ALA A 44 -8.93 0.48 -1.25
N LYS A 45 -8.45 1.09 -0.16
CA LYS A 45 -7.79 0.40 0.96
C LYS A 45 -8.75 -0.41 1.83
N SER A 46 -10.06 -0.16 1.82
CA SER A 46 -11.01 -0.93 2.62
C SER A 46 -11.36 -2.29 2.00
N ILE A 47 -10.97 -2.54 0.74
CA ILE A 47 -11.13 -3.85 0.10
C ILE A 47 -10.21 -4.85 0.78
N GLU A 48 -10.69 -5.99 1.26
CA GLU A 48 -9.86 -6.95 2.01
C GLU A 48 -8.63 -7.45 1.24
N PHE A 49 -7.59 -7.80 2.01
CA PHE A 49 -6.41 -8.50 1.50
C PHE A 49 -6.77 -9.89 1.02
N ASP A 50 -6.21 -10.31 -0.11
CA ASP A 50 -6.34 -11.68 -0.57
C ASP A 50 -5.49 -12.64 0.30
N ARG A 51 -5.85 -13.93 0.36
CA ARG A 51 -5.13 -14.93 1.16
C ARG A 51 -3.66 -15.03 0.78
N PHE A 52 -3.34 -14.85 -0.51
CA PHE A 52 -1.95 -14.81 -0.98
C PHE A 52 -1.16 -13.63 -0.40
N GLU A 53 -1.79 -12.47 -0.23
CA GLU A 53 -1.14 -11.26 0.32
C GLU A 53 -0.90 -11.41 1.82
N GLN A 54 -1.80 -12.10 2.53
CA GLN A 54 -1.63 -12.46 3.93
C GLN A 54 -0.50 -13.48 4.11
N ILE A 55 -0.45 -14.54 3.28
CA ILE A 55 0.62 -15.55 3.33
C ILE A 55 1.98 -14.91 3.03
N GLY A 56 2.07 -14.03 2.02
CA GLY A 56 3.30 -13.31 1.71
C GLY A 56 3.77 -12.40 2.85
N THR A 57 2.83 -11.74 3.54
CA THR A 57 3.12 -10.93 4.73
C THR A 57 3.63 -11.80 5.88
N LEU A 58 2.96 -12.91 6.16
CA LEU A 58 3.36 -13.84 7.22
C LEU A 58 4.73 -14.45 6.92
N ALA A 59 4.97 -14.89 5.68
CA ALA A 59 6.25 -15.43 5.24
C ALA A 59 7.37 -14.38 5.34
N GLY A 60 7.10 -13.11 4.97
CA GLY A 60 8.06 -12.01 5.12
C GLY A 60 8.41 -11.74 6.58
N VAL A 61 7.42 -11.67 7.47
CA VAL A 61 7.65 -11.52 8.92
C VAL A 61 8.46 -12.69 9.47
N LEU A 62 8.11 -13.92 9.11
CA LEU A 62 8.84 -15.12 9.54
C LEU A 62 10.27 -15.14 9.01
N LEU A 63 10.49 -14.74 7.76
CA LEU A 63 11.82 -14.67 7.16
C LEU A 63 12.69 -13.60 7.85
N VAL A 64 12.13 -12.41 8.13
CA VAL A 64 12.84 -11.35 8.86
C VAL A 64 13.15 -11.79 10.29
N THR A 65 12.20 -12.43 10.96
CA THR A 65 12.38 -12.97 12.31
C THR A 65 13.43 -14.09 12.32
N ALA A 66 13.44 -14.95 11.31
CA ALA A 66 14.44 -16.01 11.14
C ALA A 66 15.82 -15.43 10.85
N LEU A 67 15.91 -14.38 10.02
CA LEU A 67 17.16 -13.65 9.81
C LEU A 67 17.66 -13.10 11.15
N LEU A 68 16.80 -12.43 11.92
CA LEU A 68 17.17 -11.80 13.18
C LEU A 68 17.67 -12.77 14.28
N GLN A 69 17.61 -14.09 14.06
CA GLN A 69 18.31 -15.01 14.94
C GLN A 69 19.82 -14.75 14.87
N PRO A 70 20.46 -14.41 16.01
CA PRO A 70 21.87 -14.07 16.01
C PRO A 70 22.68 -15.29 15.57
N ALA A 71 23.44 -15.14 14.49
CA ALA A 71 24.52 -16.06 14.20
C ALA A 71 25.50 -16.01 15.38
N THR A 72 25.73 -17.16 16.01
CA THR A 72 26.71 -17.36 17.08
C THR A 72 28.14 -17.27 16.54
N SER A 73 28.46 -16.24 15.75
CA SER A 73 29.79 -16.01 15.20
C SER A 73 30.45 -14.86 15.94
N THR A 74 31.48 -15.23 16.70
CA THR A 74 32.17 -14.48 17.74
C THR A 74 33.01 -13.28 17.24
N GLU A 75 32.96 -12.92 15.95
CA GLU A 75 33.99 -12.08 15.31
C GLU A 75 33.49 -10.73 14.75
N THR A 76 32.19 -10.48 14.72
CA THR A 76 31.64 -9.20 14.22
C THR A 76 30.86 -8.49 15.31
N SER A 77 31.00 -7.15 15.39
CA SER A 77 30.16 -6.34 16.26
C SER A 77 28.69 -6.65 16.00
N VAL A 78 28.03 -7.21 17.02
CA VAL A 78 26.61 -7.64 16.98
C VAL A 78 25.73 -6.52 16.40
N LEU A 79 26.02 -5.27 16.78
CA LEU A 79 25.28 -4.10 16.32
C LEU A 79 25.39 -3.89 14.80
N VAL A 80 26.58 -4.11 14.22
CA VAL A 80 26.81 -3.99 12.77
C VAL A 80 26.07 -5.08 12.01
N ALA A 81 26.10 -6.33 12.48
CA ALA A 81 25.38 -7.44 11.88
C ALA A 81 23.85 -7.17 11.85
N TYR A 82 23.29 -6.69 12.96
CA TYR A 82 21.88 -6.30 13.04
C TYR A 82 21.52 -5.15 12.08
N LEU A 83 22.37 -4.15 11.94
CA LEU A 83 22.13 -3.03 11.02
C LEU A 83 22.12 -3.49 9.56
N PHE A 84 23.07 -4.32 9.15
CA PHE A 84 23.07 -4.91 7.79
C PHE A 84 21.82 -5.75 7.55
N GLN A 85 21.41 -6.52 8.55
CA GLN A 85 20.25 -7.38 8.46
C GLN A 85 18.95 -6.58 8.34
N LEU A 86 18.81 -5.50 9.11
CA LEU A 86 17.70 -4.56 8.97
C LEU A 86 17.71 -3.90 7.58
N LEU A 87 18.88 -3.48 7.11
CA LEU A 87 19.05 -2.83 5.81
C LEU A 87 18.71 -3.76 4.64
N LEU A 88 18.90 -5.08 4.78
CA LEU A 88 18.52 -6.09 3.79
C LEU A 88 17.05 -6.51 3.91
N ALA A 89 16.53 -6.61 5.14
CA ALA A 89 15.16 -7.01 5.42
C ALA A 89 14.14 -5.99 4.90
N LEU A 90 14.41 -4.69 5.05
CA LEU A 90 13.50 -3.62 4.63
C LEU A 90 13.19 -3.63 3.11
N PRO A 91 14.20 -3.59 2.20
CA PRO A 91 13.95 -3.62 0.76
C PRO A 91 13.35 -4.95 0.32
N LEU A 92 13.71 -6.07 0.96
CA LEU A 92 13.11 -7.36 0.66
C LEU A 92 11.61 -7.39 1.03
N LEU A 93 11.26 -6.84 2.20
CA LEU A 93 9.88 -6.68 2.63
C LEU A 93 9.12 -5.78 1.65
N LEU A 94 9.69 -4.65 1.24
CA LEU A 94 9.09 -3.76 0.25
C LEU A 94 8.94 -4.42 -1.13
N LEU A 95 9.89 -5.24 -1.55
CA LEU A 95 9.84 -5.94 -2.83
C LEU A 95 8.76 -7.03 -2.85
N ILE A 96 8.57 -7.72 -1.72
CA ILE A 96 7.54 -8.74 -1.57
C ILE A 96 6.17 -8.10 -1.39
N LEU A 97 6.00 -7.20 -0.43
CA LEU A 97 4.69 -6.59 -0.09
C LEU A 97 4.25 -5.50 -1.07
N GLY A 98 5.19 -4.70 -1.55
CA GLY A 98 4.94 -3.58 -2.46
C GLY A 98 4.00 -3.93 -3.62
N PRO A 99 4.28 -4.95 -4.45
CA PRO A 99 3.42 -5.30 -5.58
C PRO A 99 2.00 -5.70 -5.15
N PHE A 100 1.82 -6.39 -4.02
CA PHE A 100 0.50 -6.76 -3.51
C PHE A 100 -0.30 -5.53 -3.07
N PHE A 101 0.30 -4.66 -2.27
CA PHE A 101 -0.33 -3.40 -1.87
C PHE A 101 -0.74 -2.54 -3.06
N LEU A 102 0.13 -2.45 -4.08
CA LEU A 102 -0.16 -1.72 -5.31
C LEU A 102 -1.29 -2.38 -6.11
N ARG A 103 -1.27 -3.71 -6.25
CA ARG A 103 -2.30 -4.46 -6.96
C ARG A 103 -3.67 -4.33 -6.28
N ARG A 104 -3.72 -4.39 -4.95
CA ARG A 104 -4.93 -4.21 -4.15
C ARG A 104 -5.57 -2.84 -4.38
N ILE A 105 -4.79 -1.76 -4.27
CA ILE A 105 -5.29 -0.40 -4.48
C ILE A 105 -5.72 -0.20 -5.93
N ARG A 106 -4.97 -0.72 -6.92
CA ARG A 106 -5.39 -0.70 -8.33
C ARG A 106 -6.73 -1.39 -8.53
N ARG A 107 -6.90 -2.61 -8.02
CA ARG A 107 -8.15 -3.36 -8.08
C ARG A 107 -9.30 -2.58 -7.44
N GLY A 108 -9.07 -1.93 -6.31
CA GLY A 108 -10.11 -1.13 -5.67
C GLY A 108 -10.52 0.11 -6.44
N LEU A 109 -9.57 0.82 -7.02
CA LEU A 109 -9.87 1.94 -7.91
C LEU A 109 -10.61 1.47 -9.17
N GLU A 110 -10.29 0.29 -9.70
CA GLU A 110 -11.02 -0.28 -10.84
C GLU A 110 -12.46 -0.62 -10.49
N GLN A 111 -12.72 -1.23 -9.33
CA GLN A 111 -14.08 -1.51 -8.88
C GLN A 111 -14.89 -0.23 -8.66
N ILE A 112 -14.27 0.83 -8.14
CA ILE A 112 -14.91 2.13 -7.97
C ILE A 112 -15.24 2.74 -9.34
N ALA A 113 -14.27 2.78 -10.28
CA ALA A 113 -14.50 3.27 -11.64
C ALA A 113 -15.63 2.53 -12.36
N SER A 114 -15.66 1.19 -12.24
CA SER A 114 -16.69 0.36 -12.88
C SER A 114 -18.07 0.60 -12.29
N LYS A 115 -18.18 0.90 -10.99
CA LYS A 115 -19.46 1.27 -10.35
C LYS A 115 -19.93 2.66 -10.79
N ASP A 116 -19.01 3.62 -10.92
CA ASP A 116 -19.33 4.97 -11.39
C ASP A 116 -19.81 4.97 -12.87
N HIS A 117 -19.33 4.02 -13.68
CA HIS A 117 -19.71 3.89 -15.10
C HIS A 117 -20.84 2.88 -15.36
N ALA A 118 -21.33 2.15 -14.34
CA ALA A 118 -22.43 1.22 -14.53
C ALA A 118 -23.71 2.01 -14.86
N PRO A 119 -24.40 1.74 -15.99
CA PRO A 119 -25.67 2.40 -16.27
C PRO A 119 -26.66 2.07 -15.14
N PRO A 120 -27.51 3.02 -14.74
CA PRO A 120 -28.52 2.78 -13.71
C PRO A 120 -29.31 1.55 -14.14
N ALA A 121 -29.32 0.53 -13.27
CA ALA A 121 -30.08 -0.68 -13.51
C ALA A 121 -31.50 -0.28 -13.88
N GLU A 122 -31.86 -0.53 -15.14
CA GLU A 122 -33.22 -0.41 -15.64
C GLU A 122 -34.07 -1.35 -14.78
N ASN A 123 -34.85 -0.75 -13.88
CA ASN A 123 -35.83 -1.42 -13.05
C ASN A 123 -36.66 -2.37 -13.91
N ARG A 124 -36.57 -3.67 -13.63
CA ARG A 124 -37.53 -4.68 -14.05
C ARG A 124 -38.25 -5.22 -12.83
#